data_AF-A0A4Y7U367-F1
#
_entry.id   AF-A0A4Y7U367-F1
#
_cell.length_a   1.000
_cell.length_b   1.000
_cell.length_c   1.000
_cell.angle_alpha   90.00
_cell.angle_beta   90.00
_cell.angle_gamma   90.00
#
_symmetry.space_group_name_H-M   'P 1'
#
loop_
_entity.id
_entity.type
_entity.pdbx_description
1 polymer ?
#
loop_
_entity_poly.entity_id
_entity_poly.type
_entity_poly.pdbx_seq_one_letter_code
_entity_poly.pdbx_strand_id
1 'polypeptide(L)' 'TGWYIWAGEYSEDDDFFKPMHAIHLEEFFPIVLPYLGLPSGTRFLIAEDGNYVDIWEDLSILSD' A
#
# COMPACT_ATOMS: atom_id res chain seq x y z
N THR A 1 3.66 -8.63 9.68
CA THR A 1 3.60 -8.23 8.27
C THR A 1 2.58 -7.12 8.13
N GLY A 2 2.77 -6.22 7.17
CA GLY A 2 1.90 -5.06 7.01
C GLY A 2 2.14 -4.39 5.65
N TRP A 3 1.25 -3.46 5.30
CA TRP A 3 1.35 -2.68 4.08
C TRP A 3 2.03 -1.34 4.37
N TYR A 4 2.98 -0.97 3.50
CA TYR A 4 3.54 0.38 3.44
C TYR A 4 2.85 1.10 2.28
N ILE A 5 2.03 2.10 2.61
CA ILE A 5 1.20 2.84 1.65
C ILE A 5 1.63 4.29 1.68
N TRP A 6 1.84 4.89 0.52
CA TRP A 6 2.12 6.31 0.37
C TRP A 6 1.43 6.86 -0.87
N ALA A 7 1.28 8.18 -0.91
CA ALA A 7 0.83 8.94 -2.07
C ALA A 7 1.61 10.26 -2.11
N GLY A 8 1.80 10.83 -3.31
CA GLY A 8 2.64 12.00 -3.49
C GLY A 8 4.13 11.65 -3.50
N GLU A 9 4.97 12.57 -3.02
CA GLU A 9 6.42 12.42 -3.00
C GLU A 9 6.85 11.41 -1.93
N TYR A 10 7.66 10.44 -2.35
CA TYR A 10 8.28 9.46 -1.46
C TYR A 10 9.50 10.08 -0.74
N SER A 11 9.73 9.69 0.51
CA SER A 11 10.96 9.98 1.25
C SER A 11 11.53 8.71 1.87
N GLU A 12 12.85 8.66 2.00
CA GLU A 12 13.59 7.62 2.72
C GLU A 12 13.79 7.93 4.22
N ASP A 13 13.19 9.02 4.72
CA ASP A 13 13.28 9.38 6.13
C ASP A 13 12.72 8.27 7.03
N ASP A 14 13.43 7.99 8.14
CA ASP A 14 13.06 6.92 9.10
C ASP A 14 11.64 7.05 9.65
N ASP A 15 11.09 8.26 9.65
CA ASP A 15 9.76 8.57 10.17
C ASP A 15 8.71 8.84 9.09
N PHE A 16 9.03 8.60 7.81
CA PHE A 16 8.13 8.82 6.68
C PHE A 16 6.80 8.05 6.82
N PHE A 17 6.87 6.76 7.16
CA PHE A 17 5.69 5.95 7.41
C PHE A 17 5.23 6.07 8.86
N LYS A 18 3.94 6.38 9.06
CA LYS A 18 3.30 6.38 10.37
C LYS A 18 2.40 5.14 10.52
N PRO A 19 2.40 4.47 11.69
CA PRO A 19 1.58 3.29 11.90
C PRO A 19 0.09 3.65 11.92
N MET A 20 -0.74 2.83 11.26
CA MET A 20 -2.19 2.99 11.23
C MET A 20 -2.86 1.63 11.29
N HIS A 21 -3.89 1.50 12.13
CA HIS A 21 -4.70 0.29 12.19
C HIS A 21 -5.59 0.19 10.95
N ALA A 22 -5.71 -1.00 10.37
CA ALA A 22 -6.45 -1.22 9.13
C ALA A 22 -7.92 -0.77 9.21
N ILE A 23 -8.54 -0.84 10.39
CA ILE A 23 -9.92 -0.36 10.60
C ILE A 23 -10.10 1.13 10.29
N HIS A 24 -9.06 1.95 10.48
CA HIS A 24 -9.13 3.38 10.18
C HIS A 24 -8.92 3.66 8.69
N LEU A 25 -8.38 2.72 7.91
CA LEU A 25 -8.23 2.90 6.46
C LEU A 25 -9.58 3.06 5.76
N GLU A 26 -10.66 2.48 6.29
CA GLU A 26 -12.00 2.66 5.72
C GLU A 26 -12.45 4.13 5.74
N GLU A 27 -12.05 4.89 6.76
CA GLU A 27 -12.40 6.31 6.89
C GLU A 27 -11.54 7.20 5.99
N PHE A 28 -10.23 6.94 5.91
CA PHE A 28 -9.29 7.82 5.21
C PHE A 28 -9.00 7.41 3.76
N PHE A 29 -8.89 6.11 3.49
CA PHE A 29 -8.44 5.56 2.21
C PHE A 29 -9.24 4.30 1.82
N PRO A 30 -10.58 4.39 1.66
CA PRO A 30 -11.43 3.24 1.38
C PRO A 30 -11.04 2.50 0.09
N ILE A 31 -10.47 3.23 -0.89
CA ILE A 31 -10.02 2.69 -2.17
C ILE A 31 -8.93 1.62 -2.02
N VAL A 32 -8.18 1.61 -0.92
CA VAL A 32 -7.10 0.64 -0.70
C VAL A 32 -7.62 -0.69 -0.14
N LEU A 33 -8.78 -0.71 0.51
CA LEU A 33 -9.30 -1.87 1.23
C LEU A 33 -9.35 -3.17 0.39
N PRO A 34 -9.78 -3.16 -0.89
CA PRO A 34 -9.83 -4.38 -1.71
C PRO A 34 -8.46 -5.06 -1.90
N TYR A 35 -7.38 -4.29 -1.80
CA TYR A 35 -6.02 -4.74 -2.09
C TYR A 35 -5.28 -5.29 -0.86
N LEU A 36 -5.77 -5.00 0.36
CA LEU A 36 -5.12 -5.44 1.60
C LEU A 36 -5.11 -6.97 1.77
N GLY A 37 -5.97 -7.69 1.04
CA GLY A 37 -6.04 -9.15 1.03
C GLY A 37 -5.16 -9.85 -0.01
N LEU A 38 -4.35 -9.10 -0.77
CA LEU A 38 -3.43 -9.67 -1.75
C LEU A 38 -2.32 -10.50 -1.06
N PRO A 39 -1.78 -11.54 -1.73
CA PRO A 39 -0.77 -12.40 -1.15
C PRO A 39 0.53 -11.61 -0.85
N SER A 40 1.30 -12.09 0.11
CA SER A 40 2.62 -11.52 0.41
C SER A 40 3.51 -11.53 -0.84
N GLY A 41 4.28 -10.47 -1.06
CA GLY A 41 5.07 -10.28 -2.27
C GLY A 41 4.30 -9.57 -3.39
N THR A 42 3.13 -8.99 -3.09
CA THR A 42 2.36 -8.21 -4.06
C THR A 42 2.55 -6.71 -3.84
N ARG A 43 2.65 -5.96 -4.94
CA ARG A 43 2.53 -4.51 -4.98
C ARG A 43 1.30 -4.11 -5.78
N PHE A 44 0.78 -2.92 -5.50
CA PHE A 44 -0.28 -2.31 -6.29
C PHE A 44 -0.03 -0.81 -6.47
N LEU A 45 -0.51 -0.26 -7.58
CA LEU A 45 -0.56 1.16 -7.88
C LEU A 45 -1.99 1.52 -8.25
N ILE A 46 -2.53 2.55 -7.60
CA ILE A 46 -3.84 3.12 -7.93
C ILE A 46 -3.58 4.55 -8.41
N ALA A 47 -4.02 4.86 -9.62
CA ALA A 47 -3.90 6.19 -10.21
C ALA A 47 -5.26 6.66 -10.76
N GLU A 48 -5.34 7.94 -11.09
CA GLU A 48 -6.52 8.56 -11.70
C GLU A 48 -7.82 8.28 -10.90
N ASP A 49 -7.73 8.38 -9.57
CA ASP A 49 -8.84 8.14 -8.64
C ASP A 49 -9.50 6.74 -8.80
N GLY A 50 -8.68 5.74 -9.12
CA GLY A 50 -9.13 4.36 -9.29
C GLY A 50 -9.47 3.94 -10.71
N ASN A 51 -9.40 4.85 -11.69
CA ASN A 51 -9.61 4.50 -13.10
C ASN A 51 -8.43 3.72 -13.69
N TYR A 52 -7.26 3.77 -13.03
CA TYR A 52 -6.11 2.95 -13.36
C TYR A 52 -5.63 2.19 -12.13
N VAL A 53 -5.47 0.87 -12.29
CA VAL A 53 -4.97 -0.03 -11.26
C VAL A 53 -3.97 -0.98 -11.90
N ASP A 54 -2.78 -1.04 -11.33
CA ASP A 54 -1.77 -2.05 -11.65
C ASP A 54 -1.43 -2.88 -10.42
N ILE A 55 -1.21 -4.18 -10.62
CA ILE A 55 -0.90 -5.15 -9.56
C ILE A 55 0.16 -6.08 -10.10
N TRP A 56 1.27 -6.21 -9.38
CA TRP A 56 2.38 -7.07 -9.80
C TRP A 56 3.04 -7.76 -8.61
N GLU A 57 3.65 -8.90 -8.90
CA GLU A 57 4.47 -9.64 -7.95
C GLU A 57 5.87 -9.01 -7.87
N ASP A 58 6.35 -8.81 -6.65
CA ASP A 58 7.72 -8.45 -6.32
C ASP A 58 8.18 -9.30 -5.13
N LEU A 59 8.74 -10.47 -5.42
CA LEU A 59 9.26 -11.37 -4.39
C LEU A 59 10.51 -10.83 -3.68
N SER A 60 11.14 -9.76 -4.19
CA SER A 60 12.34 -9.18 -3.54
C SER A 60 12.03 -8.60 -2.16
N ILE A 61 10.78 -8.21 -1.92
CA ILE A 61 10.30 -7.68 -0.62
C ILE A 61 10.02 -8.76 0.42
N LEU A 62 10.12 -10.04 0.05
CA LEU A 62 9.93 -11.18 0.94
C LEU A 62 11.23 -11.70 1.55
N SER A 63 12.36 -11.09 1.23
CA SER A 63 13.65 -11.42 1.82
C SER A 63 13.70 -10.92 3.27
N ASP A 64 14.07 -11.79 4.21
CA ASP A 64 14.40 -11.43 5.61
C ASP A 64 15.76 -10.72 5.72
#